data_AF-A0A7M3WA35-F1
#
_entry.id   AF-A0A7M3WA35-F1
#
_cell.length_a   1.000
_cell.length_b   1.000
_cell.length_c   1.000
_cell.angle_alpha   90.00
_cell.angle_beta   90.00
_cell.angle_gamma   90.00
#
_symmetry.space_group_name_H-M   'P 1'
#
loop_
_entity.id
_entity.type
_entity.pdbx_description
1 polymer ?
#
loop_
_entity_poly.entity_id
_entity_poly.type
_entity_poly.pdbx_seq_one_letter_code
_entity_poly.pdbx_strand_id
1 'polypeptide(L)'
;RFFMNNEIWSGREAHEYGAIDVLVEPESLMETATGLATVWSSWGPHTKEATKHLLHVQTDNDFSTHLDHERTLIEAAGTTEAFKEGVAAFLEKRHPSFD
;
A
#
# COMPACT_ATOMS: atom_id res chain seq x y z
N ARG A 1 -9.12 -0.55 26.24
CA ARG A 1 -8.45 -1.67 26.94
C ARG A 1 -6.96 -1.44 26.90
N PHE A 2 -6.30 -1.54 25.75
CA PHE A 2 -4.90 -1.13 25.55
C PHE A 2 -4.49 0.18 26.24
N PHE A 3 -5.01 1.33 25.78
CA PHE A 3 -4.61 2.65 26.31
C PHE A 3 -5.05 2.92 27.75
N MET A 4 -6.33 2.69 28.07
CA MET A 4 -6.88 3.11 29.37
C MET A 4 -6.57 2.13 30.52
N ASN A 5 -6.21 0.89 30.21
CA ASN A 5 -5.84 -0.13 31.22
C ASN A 5 -4.34 -0.46 31.22
N ASN A 6 -3.55 0.19 30.35
CA ASN A 6 -2.13 -0.11 30.16
C ASN A 6 -1.85 -1.61 29.91
N GLU A 7 -2.70 -2.25 29.11
CA GLU A 7 -2.56 -3.66 28.76
C GLU A 7 -1.39 -3.84 27.76
N ILE A 8 -0.59 -4.89 27.96
CA ILE A 8 0.46 -5.28 27.01
C ILE A 8 -0.12 -6.35 26.10
N TRP A 9 -0.04 -6.14 24.79
CA TRP A 9 -0.47 -7.10 23.79
C TRP A 9 0.70 -7.95 23.31
N SER A 10 0.45 -9.24 23.18
CA SER A 10 1.29 -10.15 22.39
C SER A 10 1.20 -9.81 20.89
N GLY A 11 2.16 -10.31 20.09
CA GLY A 11 2.11 -10.15 18.63
C GLY A 11 0.83 -10.73 18.00
N ARG A 12 0.29 -11.81 18.58
CA ARG A 12 -0.99 -12.41 18.16
C ARG A 12 -2.16 -11.46 18.39
N GLU A 13 -2.29 -10.92 19.59
CA GLU A 13 -3.37 -9.97 19.92
C GLU A 13 -3.28 -8.71 19.08
N ALA A 14 -2.07 -8.16 18.90
CA ALA A 14 -1.86 -6.98 18.06
C ALA A 14 -2.26 -7.22 16.60
N HIS A 15 -2.02 -8.42 16.06
CA HIS A 15 -2.48 -8.81 14.73
C HIS A 15 -4.01 -8.99 14.67
N GLU A 16 -4.61 -9.67 15.65
CA GLU A 16 -6.07 -9.88 15.71
C GLU A 16 -6.87 -8.56 15.82
N TYR A 17 -6.30 -7.56 16.48
CA TYR A 17 -6.91 -6.22 16.60
C TYR A 17 -6.55 -5.27 15.46
N GLY A 18 -5.76 -5.70 14.46
CA GLY A 18 -5.42 -4.90 13.29
C GLY A 18 -4.34 -3.85 13.51
N ALA A 19 -3.56 -3.94 14.59
CA ALA A 19 -2.38 -3.09 14.81
C ALA A 19 -1.15 -3.57 14.02
N ILE A 20 -1.12 -4.86 13.64
CA ILE A 20 -0.06 -5.47 12.82
C ILE A 20 -0.72 -6.20 11.65
N ASP A 21 -0.27 -5.92 10.42
CA ASP A 21 -0.84 -6.53 9.22
C ASP A 21 -0.37 -7.97 8.98
N VAL A 22 0.86 -8.32 9.40
CA VAL A 22 1.48 -9.63 9.14
C VAL A 22 2.21 -10.13 10.38
N LEU A 23 1.89 -11.36 10.81
CA LEU A 23 2.54 -12.04 11.93
C LEU A 23 3.22 -13.32 11.45
N VAL A 24 4.52 -13.46 11.72
CA VAL A 24 5.35 -14.61 11.35
C VAL A 24 6.26 -15.02 12.50
N GLU A 25 6.86 -16.21 12.40
CA GLU A 25 7.89 -16.66 13.33
C GLU A 25 9.15 -15.76 13.25
N PRO A 26 9.90 -15.61 14.36
CA PRO A 26 11.06 -14.72 14.42
C PRO A 26 12.11 -14.96 13.33
N GLU A 27 12.34 -16.22 12.96
CA GLU A 27 13.32 -16.62 11.96
C GLU A 27 12.93 -16.14 10.55
N SER A 28 11.64 -15.97 10.28
CA SER A 28 11.10 -15.53 8.99
C SER A 28 10.84 -14.01 8.92
N LEU A 29 11.07 -13.26 10.00
CA LEU A 29 10.74 -11.84 10.08
C LEU A 29 11.43 -11.02 8.98
N MET A 30 12.74 -11.16 8.85
CA MET A 30 13.52 -10.36 7.89
C MET A 30 13.23 -10.74 6.44
N GLU A 31 13.06 -12.04 6.17
CA GLU A 31 12.68 -12.53 4.84
C GLU A 31 11.31 -11.98 4.43
N THR A 32 10.32 -12.08 5.32
CA THR A 32 8.95 -11.60 5.07
C THR A 32 8.92 -10.09 4.87
N ALA A 33 9.56 -9.32 5.76
CA ALA A 33 9.60 -7.87 5.65
C ALA A 33 10.28 -7.40 4.37
N THR A 34 11.39 -8.04 3.98
CA THR A 34 12.10 -7.73 2.75
C THR A 34 11.27 -8.11 1.51
N GLY A 35 10.61 -9.27 1.54
CA GLY A 35 9.71 -9.70 0.48
C GLY A 35 8.57 -8.70 0.24
N LEU A 36 7.93 -8.21 1.30
CA LEU A 36 6.91 -7.15 1.21
C LEU A 36 7.48 -5.86 0.62
N ALA A 37 8.65 -5.43 1.09
CA ALA A 37 9.32 -4.24 0.58
C ALA A 37 9.67 -4.38 -0.92
N THR A 38 10.13 -5.56 -1.36
CA THR A 38 10.39 -5.85 -2.77
C THR A 38 9.12 -5.73 -3.60
N VAL A 39 8.00 -6.30 -3.15
CA VAL A 39 6.71 -6.19 -3.84
C VAL A 39 6.26 -4.74 -3.96
N TRP A 40 6.29 -3.97 -2.86
CA TRP A 40 5.86 -2.56 -2.90
C TRP A 40 6.82 -1.67 -3.71
N SER A 41 8.11 -1.99 -3.73
CA SER A 41 9.09 -1.27 -4.55
C SER A 41 8.92 -1.51 -6.04
N SER A 42 8.30 -2.63 -6.44
CA SER A 42 8.07 -2.96 -7.85
C SER A 42 6.88 -2.21 -8.46
N TRP A 43 6.20 -1.36 -7.69
CA TRP A 43 5.07 -0.57 -8.18
C TRP A 43 5.55 0.71 -8.87
N GLY A 44 4.77 1.18 -9.85
CA GLY A 44 5.03 2.44 -10.53
C GLY A 44 5.19 3.62 -9.55
N PRO A 45 6.15 4.55 -9.77
CA PRO A 45 6.48 5.60 -8.81
C PRO A 45 5.30 6.48 -8.38
N HIS A 46 4.45 6.85 -9.34
CA HIS A 46 3.24 7.65 -9.06
C HIS A 46 2.18 6.83 -8.34
N THR A 47 1.98 5.56 -8.72
CA THR A 47 0.98 4.69 -8.09
C THR A 47 1.24 4.49 -6.60
N LYS A 48 2.49 4.22 -6.20
CA LYS A 48 2.84 4.00 -4.79
C LYS A 48 2.66 5.27 -3.94
N GLU A 49 3.07 6.43 -4.47
CA GLU A 49 2.97 7.71 -3.78
C GLU A 49 1.51 8.15 -3.66
N ALA A 50 0.75 8.14 -4.76
CA ALA A 50 -0.67 8.50 -4.77
C ALA A 50 -1.49 7.61 -3.84
N THR A 51 -1.25 6.28 -3.85
CA THR A 51 -1.97 5.35 -2.96
C THR A 51 -1.70 5.68 -1.49
N LYS A 52 -0.43 5.90 -1.12
CA LYS A 52 -0.07 6.25 0.26
C LYS A 52 -0.67 7.60 0.68
N HIS A 53 -0.71 8.56 -0.23
CA HIS A 53 -1.32 9.87 -0.01
C HIS A 53 -2.84 9.75 0.23
N LEU A 54 -3.56 9.05 -0.64
CA LEU A 54 -5.00 8.83 -0.51
C LEU A 54 -5.36 8.15 0.81
N LEU A 55 -4.64 7.09 1.19
CA LEU A 55 -4.84 6.41 2.47
C LEU A 55 -4.61 7.34 3.67
N HIS A 56 -3.72 8.32 3.55
CA HIS A 56 -3.44 9.28 4.61
C HIS A 56 -4.56 10.29 4.80
N VAL A 57 -5.12 10.80 3.70
CA VAL A 57 -6.13 11.88 3.72
C VAL A 57 -7.58 11.37 3.77
N GLN A 58 -7.80 10.04 3.72
CA GLN A 58 -9.13 9.45 3.66
C GLN A 58 -10.02 9.77 4.87
N THR A 59 -9.42 9.93 6.06
CA THR A 59 -10.17 10.23 7.30
C THR A 59 -10.46 11.72 7.47
N ASP A 60 -9.75 12.56 6.72
CA ASP A 60 -9.86 14.02 6.81
C ASP A 60 -10.87 14.57 5.79
N ASN A 61 -11.05 13.86 4.67
CA ASN A 61 -11.97 14.23 3.61
C ASN A 61 -13.35 13.60 3.80
N ASP A 62 -14.41 14.33 3.42
CA ASP A 62 -15.70 13.68 3.16
C ASP A 62 -15.62 12.78 1.91
N PHE A 63 -16.59 11.89 1.78
CA PHE A 63 -16.60 10.89 0.72
C PHE A 63 -16.56 11.50 -0.70
N SER A 64 -17.30 12.59 -0.96
CA SER A 64 -17.33 13.20 -2.29
C SER A 64 -15.98 13.84 -2.62
N THR A 65 -15.43 14.60 -1.67
CA THR A 65 -14.11 15.22 -1.81
C THR A 65 -13.03 14.17 -2.00
N HIS A 66 -13.12 13.04 -1.31
CA HIS A 66 -12.17 11.93 -1.46
C HIS A 66 -12.23 11.31 -2.87
N LEU A 67 -13.42 11.06 -3.41
CA LEU A 67 -13.59 10.53 -4.76
C LEU A 67 -13.08 11.49 -5.85
N ASP A 68 -13.31 12.79 -5.70
CA ASP A 68 -12.76 13.80 -6.64
C ASP A 68 -11.22 13.83 -6.60
N HIS A 69 -10.64 13.61 -5.41
CA HIS A 69 -9.19 13.51 -5.24
C HIS A 69 -8.63 12.23 -5.87
N GLU A 70 -9.27 11.08 -5.62
CA GLU A 70 -8.92 9.79 -6.25
C GLU A 70 -8.92 9.91 -7.78
N ARG A 71 -10.00 10.46 -8.37
CA ARG A 71 -10.10 10.68 -9.81
C ARG A 71 -8.91 11.47 -10.34
N THR A 72 -8.59 12.59 -9.69
CA THR A 72 -7.49 13.47 -10.12
C THR A 72 -6.15 12.73 -10.17
N LEU A 73 -5.85 11.93 -9.15
CA LEU A 73 -4.59 11.19 -9.08
C LEU A 73 -4.55 10.01 -10.07
N ILE A 74 -5.68 9.35 -10.32
CA ILE A 74 -5.81 8.29 -11.33
C ILE A 74 -5.66 8.85 -12.74
N GLU A 75 -6.29 9.98 -13.06
CA GLU A 75 -6.16 10.66 -14.34
C GLU A 75 -4.71 11.08 -14.59
N ALA A 76 -4.05 11.66 -13.59
CA ALA A 76 -2.63 12.00 -13.65
C ALA A 76 -1.76 10.76 -13.92
N ALA A 77 -2.03 9.64 -13.24
CA ALA A 77 -1.33 8.37 -13.46
C ALA A 77 -1.42 7.92 -14.92
N GLY A 78 -2.61 8.01 -15.51
CA GLY A 78 -2.91 7.64 -16.89
C GLY A 78 -2.06 8.37 -17.95
N THR A 79 -1.46 9.50 -17.60
CA THR A 79 -0.60 10.30 -18.50
C THR A 79 0.88 9.92 -18.45
N THR A 80 1.28 8.99 -17.57
CA THR A 80 2.70 8.64 -17.34
C THR A 80 3.20 7.51 -18.25
N GLU A 81 4.51 7.44 -18.50
CA GLU A 81 5.14 6.30 -19.18
C GLU A 81 5.00 5.00 -18.37
N ALA A 82 5.04 5.09 -17.04
CA ALA A 82 4.80 3.95 -16.17
C ALA A 82 3.41 3.33 -16.37
N PHE A 83 2.37 4.16 -16.58
CA PHE A 83 1.05 3.65 -16.91
C PHE A 83 1.00 2.96 -18.28
N LYS A 84 1.62 3.56 -19.31
CA LYS A 84 1.72 2.94 -20.63
C LYS A 84 2.42 1.58 -20.56
N GLU A 85 3.53 1.50 -19.84
CA GLU A 85 4.27 0.26 -19.61
C GLU A 85 3.43 -0.77 -18.85
N GLY A 86 2.72 -0.37 -17.79
CA GLY A 86 1.83 -1.26 -17.06
C GLY A 86 0.76 -1.89 -17.96
N VAL A 87 0.15 -1.07 -18.85
CA VAL A 87 -0.83 -1.55 -19.84
C VAL A 87 -0.18 -2.48 -20.87
N ALA A 88 0.98 -2.09 -21.42
CA ALA A 88 1.70 -2.90 -22.40
C ALA A 88 2.11 -4.27 -21.82
N ALA A 89 2.72 -4.28 -20.63
CA ALA A 89 3.13 -5.50 -19.94
C ALA A 89 1.95 -6.44 -19.66
N PHE A 90 0.79 -5.88 -19.28
CA PHE A 90 -0.45 -6.65 -19.10
C PHE A 90 -0.92 -7.29 -20.42
N LEU A 91 -0.99 -6.53 -21.50
CA LEU A 91 -1.41 -7.03 -22.82
C LEU A 91 -0.45 -8.10 -23.37
N GLU A 92 0.85 -7.92 -23.13
CA GLU A 92 1.92 -8.82 -23.54
C GLU A 92 2.14 -10.00 -22.58
N LYS A 93 1.42 -10.04 -21.44
CA LYS A 93 1.53 -11.08 -20.39
C LYS A 93 2.96 -11.22 -19.83
N ARG A 94 3.65 -10.11 -19.64
CA ARG A 94 4.98 -10.03 -19.02
C ARG A 94 4.95 -9.19 -17.75
N HIS A 95 6.03 -9.23 -16.99
CA HIS A 95 6.20 -8.32 -15.86
C HIS A 95 6.52 -6.90 -16.37
N PRO A 96 5.94 -5.85 -15.75
CA PRO A 96 6.26 -4.47 -16.11
C PRO A 96 7.64 -4.05 -15.58
N SER A 97 8.30 -3.14 -16.31
CA SER A 97 9.56 -2.50 -15.91
C SER A 97 9.36 -1.01 -15.69
N PHE A 98 9.27 -0.59 -14.43
CA PHE A 98 9.14 0.83 -14.06
C PHE A 98 10.52 1.40 -13.68
N ASP A 99 11.40 1.52 -14.67
CA ASP A 99 12.71 2.17 -14.50
C ASP A 99 12.57 3.66 -14.11
#